data_AF-A0A2E4CWP9-F1
#
_entry.id   AF-A0A2E4CWP9-F1
#
_cell.length_a   1.000
_cell.length_b   1.000
_cell.length_c   1.000
_cell.angle_alpha   90.00
_cell.angle_beta   90.00
_cell.angle_gamma   90.00
#
_symmetry.space_group_name_H-M   'P 1'
#
loop_
_entity.id
_entity.type
_entity.pdbx_description
1 polymer ?
#
loop_
_entity_poly.entity_id
_entity_poly.type
_entity_poly.pdbx_seq_one_letter_code
_entity_poly.pdbx_strand_id
1 'polypeptide(L)'
;MNGFGRYHGVADGLPGVYVLPSTRGTMKKHAYLLTLLMLLVPLAGCAGSEDDNPDGDTQEEIGQQGGDTEENIASNETGDGDEEAENSGNLVGIVYSDATLNVTHGNDSYEFIIKLNHTAAPIHTENFRSHISEGNYDGTPFHRIIDDFVIQGGDIENNDGSGGYAAQWHGFCDDGDWGSIEATKEECPDQRNWNIPDEVDNGLKHEPCTISMAHSGPNTGGSQFFITPEDVTNYHLDGIHTVFGEVIEGCGGVTQLSEVMTGDSDRPITPVSIFSADISETYVENFGYSPSSDVNGDDEEVVVVPDYDGDGIGDEFDHDDDNDNVNDSHDAFPLDANESADTDLDGIGDNADEDDDGDGVNDTSDEFPLDPSETVDIDGDGIGDNADTDDDNDGIEDSIDDCPQSWDMLALANGDYFGLMMEYGIGLLTLSEASSASMNDTSFLDWDGDGCWMFEDHDDDGDGFEEGPVNGSIPEWWLYTPGDNCVIVANPDQADTDDDGRGDACDDDDDGDGVADSEDDYPLDPENS
;
A
#
# COMPACT_ATOMS: atom_id res chain seq x y z
N MET A 1 -50.99 -6.89 -62.93
CA MET A 1 -52.02 -7.79 -62.39
C MET A 1 -51.32 -9.02 -61.85
N ASN A 2 -51.44 -9.28 -60.55
CA ASN A 2 -51.20 -10.54 -59.82
C ASN A 2 -49.79 -11.16 -59.90
N GLY A 3 -49.20 -11.68 -58.81
CA GLY A 3 -49.68 -11.73 -57.43
C GLY A 3 -48.62 -12.29 -56.47
N PHE A 4 -48.84 -12.05 -55.17
CA PHE A 4 -48.02 -12.48 -54.01
C PHE A 4 -48.05 -14.03 -53.82
N GLY A 5 -47.22 -14.66 -52.96
CA GLY A 5 -46.44 -14.10 -51.85
C GLY A 5 -45.11 -14.82 -51.51
N ARG A 6 -44.57 -14.52 -50.32
CA ARG A 6 -43.14 -14.57 -49.95
C ARG A 6 -42.79 -15.66 -48.91
N TYR A 7 -41.54 -16.19 -48.98
CA TYR A 7 -40.53 -16.49 -47.91
C TYR A 7 -41.01 -17.17 -46.59
N HIS A 8 -40.32 -18.07 -45.86
CA HIS A 8 -39.07 -18.88 -45.89
C HIS A 8 -39.21 -19.98 -44.78
N GLY A 9 -38.35 -20.99 -44.56
CA GLY A 9 -37.21 -21.51 -45.34
C GLY A 9 -36.09 -22.15 -44.46
N VAL A 10 -35.59 -23.35 -44.84
CA VAL A 10 -34.31 -24.01 -44.41
C VAL A 10 -34.28 -24.65 -43.00
N ALA A 11 -33.66 -25.82 -42.71
CA ALA A 11 -33.42 -27.07 -43.45
C ALA A 11 -32.92 -28.20 -42.49
N ASP A 12 -33.27 -29.46 -42.76
CA ASP A 12 -32.72 -30.66 -42.09
C ASP A 12 -31.53 -31.27 -42.84
N GLY A 13 -30.66 -32.03 -42.14
CA GLY A 13 -29.94 -33.15 -42.76
C GLY A 13 -28.53 -33.48 -42.26
N LEU A 14 -28.40 -34.40 -41.29
CA LEU A 14 -27.17 -35.15 -41.00
C LEU A 14 -27.05 -36.43 -41.85
N PRO A 15 -25.82 -36.88 -42.19
CA PRO A 15 -25.57 -38.33 -42.19
C PRO A 15 -24.14 -38.79 -41.79
N GLY A 16 -24.08 -39.72 -40.83
CA GLY A 16 -23.47 -41.07 -41.00
C GLY A 16 -22.01 -41.28 -41.48
N VAL A 17 -21.11 -41.51 -40.50
CA VAL A 17 -20.16 -42.65 -40.34
C VAL A 17 -19.33 -43.18 -41.55
N TYR A 18 -18.00 -43.24 -41.39
CA TYR A 18 -17.14 -44.40 -41.80
C TYR A 18 -15.83 -44.46 -40.96
N VAL A 19 -15.00 -45.52 -41.12
CA VAL A 19 -14.11 -46.11 -40.09
C VAL A 19 -12.61 -46.15 -40.48
N LEU A 20 -11.70 -46.32 -39.49
CA LEU A 20 -10.29 -46.84 -39.51
C LEU A 20 -9.19 -45.80 -39.19
N PRO A 21 -7.94 -46.19 -38.76
CA PRO A 21 -7.52 -47.30 -37.88
C PRO A 21 -6.50 -46.87 -36.78
N SER A 22 -5.99 -47.82 -35.98
CA SER A 22 -4.91 -47.63 -34.98
C SER A 22 -3.49 -47.74 -35.58
N THR A 23 -2.56 -46.87 -35.15
CA THR A 23 -1.25 -47.26 -34.53
C THR A 23 -0.42 -46.08 -34.01
N ARG A 24 0.48 -46.37 -33.06
CA ARG A 24 1.41 -45.48 -32.33
C ARG A 24 2.33 -44.64 -33.23
N GLY A 25 2.57 -43.38 -32.81
CA GLY A 25 3.71 -42.55 -33.22
C GLY A 25 4.02 -41.50 -32.15
N THR A 26 5.26 -41.46 -31.65
CA THR A 26 5.69 -40.62 -30.52
C THR A 26 6.14 -39.23 -30.96
N MET A 27 5.65 -38.17 -30.32
CA MET A 27 6.38 -36.91 -30.16
C MET A 27 6.21 -36.38 -28.74
N LYS A 28 7.34 -36.13 -28.06
CA LYS A 28 7.37 -35.42 -26.77
C LYS A 28 7.25 -33.92 -27.07
N LYS A 29 6.32 -33.23 -26.42
CA LYS A 29 6.48 -31.80 -26.11
C LYS A 29 7.13 -31.71 -24.74
N HIS A 30 8.18 -30.92 -24.60
CA HIS A 30 8.69 -30.54 -23.28
C HIS A 30 7.83 -29.38 -22.81
N ALA A 31 7.21 -29.53 -21.65
CA ALA A 31 6.79 -28.41 -20.82
C ALA A 31 7.79 -28.36 -19.67
N TYR A 32 8.36 -27.18 -19.42
CA TYR A 32 9.07 -26.94 -18.18
C TYR A 32 8.00 -26.77 -17.09
N LEU A 33 8.14 -27.55 -16.02
CA LEU A 33 7.34 -27.39 -14.80
C LEU A 33 8.35 -27.22 -13.68
N LEU A 34 8.39 -26.02 -13.09
CA LEU A 34 9.24 -25.73 -11.95
C LEU A 34 8.67 -26.49 -10.74
N THR A 35 9.47 -27.36 -10.13
CA THR A 35 9.02 -28.17 -9.00
C THR A 35 9.36 -27.49 -7.69
N LEU A 36 8.39 -26.78 -7.10
CA LEU A 36 8.43 -26.42 -5.67
C LEU A 36 8.35 -27.70 -4.85
N LEU A 37 9.35 -27.96 -3.99
CA LEU A 37 9.41 -29.16 -3.15
C LEU A 37 9.26 -28.77 -1.68
N MET A 38 8.01 -28.72 -1.20
CA MET A 38 7.73 -28.73 0.25
C MET A 38 8.30 -30.00 0.90
N LEU A 39 8.87 -29.86 2.09
CA LEU A 39 9.30 -30.99 2.92
C LEU A 39 8.97 -30.73 4.41
N LEU A 40 7.82 -31.27 4.82
CA LEU A 40 7.31 -31.34 6.19
C LEU A 40 8.11 -32.32 7.08
N VAL A 41 7.72 -32.37 8.37
CA VAL A 41 7.85 -33.47 9.37
C VAL A 41 9.05 -33.37 10.35
N PRO A 42 8.87 -33.52 11.70
CA PRO A 42 7.68 -33.26 12.56
C PRO A 42 7.98 -32.62 13.96
N LEU A 43 6.91 -32.28 14.68
CA LEU A 43 6.93 -31.94 16.12
C LEU A 43 7.11 -33.16 17.06
N ALA A 44 7.96 -32.99 18.09
CA ALA A 44 7.87 -33.56 19.44
C ALA A 44 8.98 -32.91 20.31
N GLY A 45 8.77 -32.36 21.50
CA GLY A 45 7.61 -32.32 22.38
C GLY A 45 8.03 -32.71 23.81
N CYS A 46 7.96 -31.77 24.77
CA CYS A 46 7.99 -32.08 26.21
C CYS A 46 7.52 -30.88 27.05
N ALA A 47 6.88 -31.14 28.19
CA ALA A 47 6.11 -30.15 28.95
C ALA A 47 6.82 -29.62 30.20
N GLY A 48 6.55 -28.33 30.52
CA GLY A 48 5.94 -27.90 31.78
C GLY A 48 6.74 -27.89 33.09
N SER A 49 6.79 -26.70 33.71
CA SER A 49 6.47 -26.49 35.14
C SER A 49 6.21 -25.01 35.41
N GLU A 50 5.19 -24.71 36.22
CA GLU A 50 4.76 -23.36 36.63
C GLU A 50 5.76 -22.63 37.56
N ASP A 51 5.59 -21.30 37.71
CA ASP A 51 5.70 -20.57 39.00
C ASP A 51 5.19 -19.09 38.86
N ASP A 52 3.98 -18.84 39.36
CA ASP A 52 3.37 -17.62 39.98
C ASP A 52 3.76 -16.16 39.60
N ASN A 53 2.79 -15.46 38.96
CA ASN A 53 2.07 -14.18 39.31
C ASN A 53 2.54 -13.29 40.52
N PRO A 54 2.13 -11.99 40.68
CA PRO A 54 1.33 -11.08 39.82
C PRO A 54 1.85 -9.62 39.63
N ASP A 55 1.18 -8.93 38.69
CA ASP A 55 0.70 -7.53 38.63
C ASP A 55 1.14 -6.46 39.66
N GLY A 56 1.24 -5.22 39.17
CA GLY A 56 1.41 -4.01 39.97
C GLY A 56 1.28 -2.72 39.17
N ASP A 57 0.08 -2.45 38.64
CA ASP A 57 -0.28 -1.14 38.05
C ASP A 57 -0.32 -0.03 39.12
N THR A 58 0.23 1.15 38.80
CA THR A 58 -0.16 2.45 39.36
C THR A 58 0.29 3.59 38.45
N GLN A 59 -0.67 4.34 37.91
CA GLN A 59 -0.48 5.73 37.48
C GLN A 59 -0.14 6.65 38.67
N GLU A 60 0.74 7.64 38.48
CA GLU A 60 0.73 8.91 39.22
C GLU A 60 1.50 9.99 38.43
N GLU A 61 0.78 10.97 37.85
CA GLU A 61 1.32 12.34 37.78
C GLU A 61 1.64 12.79 39.21
N ILE A 62 2.74 13.53 39.46
CA ILE A 62 2.79 14.99 39.76
C ILE A 62 4.29 15.38 39.95
N GLY A 63 4.73 16.53 39.41
CA GLY A 63 5.60 17.43 40.21
C GLY A 63 6.94 17.89 39.63
N GLN A 64 6.96 19.09 39.07
CA GLN A 64 8.16 19.92 38.89
C GLN A 64 8.83 20.27 40.25
N GLN A 65 10.17 20.26 40.35
CA GLN A 65 10.98 21.39 40.89
C GLN A 65 12.51 21.19 40.96
N GLY A 66 13.27 22.26 40.63
CA GLY A 66 14.70 22.48 40.93
C GLY A 66 15.65 22.02 39.80
N GLY A 67 16.53 22.84 39.21
CA GLY A 67 17.25 24.02 39.74
C GLY A 67 18.56 23.56 40.41
N ASP A 68 19.76 24.03 40.10
CA ASP A 68 20.28 25.15 39.28
C ASP A 68 21.56 24.65 38.53
N THR A 69 22.22 25.31 37.57
CA THR A 69 22.91 26.62 37.68
C THR A 69 23.32 27.23 36.33
N GLU A 70 23.16 28.54 36.18
CA GLU A 70 23.74 29.38 35.13
C GLU A 70 25.22 29.78 35.38
N GLU A 71 26.00 30.00 34.31
CA GLU A 71 26.86 31.19 34.10
C GLU A 71 26.72 31.51 32.57
N ASN A 72 26.12 32.59 32.06
CA ASN A 72 26.20 34.04 32.38
C ASN A 72 27.63 34.57 32.05
N ILE A 73 27.89 35.60 31.23
CA ILE A 73 27.25 36.93 31.11
C ILE A 73 27.38 37.53 29.67
N ALA A 74 26.32 38.25 29.30
CA ALA A 74 26.07 39.16 28.17
C ALA A 74 27.18 40.10 27.64
N SER A 75 26.94 40.60 26.42
CA SER A 75 27.11 42.03 26.09
C SER A 75 25.90 42.56 25.32
N ASN A 76 25.29 43.61 25.86
CA ASN A 76 24.10 44.29 25.35
C ASN A 76 24.52 45.58 24.61
N GLU A 77 23.98 45.90 23.44
CA GLU A 77 23.60 47.29 23.10
C GLU A 77 22.68 47.38 21.87
N THR A 78 21.85 48.41 21.85
CA THR A 78 20.73 48.64 20.93
C THR A 78 21.12 49.46 19.69
N GLY A 79 20.57 49.14 18.52
CA GLY A 79 20.66 49.98 17.32
C GLY A 79 19.50 49.71 16.35
N ASP A 80 18.60 50.68 16.23
CA ASP A 80 17.53 50.74 15.22
C ASP A 80 18.11 51.48 13.99
N GLY A 81 18.03 50.87 12.81
CA GLY A 81 18.60 51.43 11.58
C GLY A 81 18.63 50.42 10.42
N ASP A 82 18.08 50.84 9.27
CA ASP A 82 17.98 50.03 8.06
C ASP A 82 19.37 49.63 7.53
N GLU A 83 19.63 48.32 7.43
CA GLU A 83 20.71 47.79 6.58
C GLU A 83 20.08 47.06 5.40
N GLU A 84 20.35 47.56 4.20
CA GLU A 84 19.96 46.90 2.95
C GLU A 84 20.66 45.53 2.90
N ALA A 85 19.89 44.46 2.83
CA ALA A 85 20.44 43.13 2.59
C ALA A 85 21.10 43.11 1.22
N GLU A 86 22.43 43.13 1.18
CA GLU A 86 23.20 42.91 -0.04
C GLU A 86 22.89 41.49 -0.53
N ASN A 87 22.02 41.41 -1.54
CA ASN A 87 21.65 40.19 -2.24
C ASN A 87 22.85 39.66 -3.05
N SER A 88 23.78 39.03 -2.33
CA SER A 88 24.76 38.13 -2.92
C SER A 88 24.03 36.86 -3.28
N GLY A 89 23.51 36.79 -4.51
CA GLY A 89 22.78 35.62 -5.03
C GLY A 89 23.51 34.33 -4.65
N ASN A 90 22.76 33.41 -4.03
CA ASN A 90 23.31 32.16 -3.54
C ASN A 90 23.76 31.34 -4.76
N LEU A 91 25.06 31.05 -4.84
CA LEU A 91 25.58 30.17 -5.89
C LEU A 91 25.41 28.74 -5.39
N VAL A 92 24.27 28.14 -5.67
CA VAL A 92 24.11 26.70 -5.48
C VAL A 92 24.95 25.97 -6.51
N GLY A 93 25.57 24.90 -6.04
CA GLY A 93 26.62 24.23 -6.76
C GLY A 93 26.59 22.76 -6.48
N ILE A 94 26.41 21.99 -7.54
CA ILE A 94 26.32 20.54 -7.46
C ILE A 94 27.72 20.00 -7.12
N VAL A 95 27.77 19.10 -6.13
CA VAL A 95 29.02 18.55 -5.61
C VAL A 95 29.38 17.30 -6.39
N TYR A 96 30.53 17.30 -7.03
CA TYR A 96 31.02 16.20 -7.85
C TYR A 96 32.41 15.71 -7.40
N SER A 97 32.77 14.49 -7.80
CA SER A 97 34.17 14.02 -7.83
C SER A 97 34.38 13.04 -8.98
N ASP A 98 35.59 13.02 -9.54
CA ASP A 98 35.92 12.15 -10.66
C ASP A 98 36.66 10.89 -10.18
N ALA A 99 36.04 9.72 -10.34
CA ALA A 99 36.70 8.43 -10.14
C ALA A 99 37.36 7.96 -11.43
N THR A 100 38.61 7.49 -11.36
CA THR A 100 39.32 6.89 -12.49
C THR A 100 39.52 5.40 -12.24
N LEU A 101 38.85 4.55 -13.02
CA LEU A 101 39.04 3.10 -12.98
C LEU A 101 39.95 2.65 -14.14
N ASN A 102 41.13 2.13 -13.80
CA ASN A 102 42.04 1.52 -14.77
C ASN A 102 41.68 0.03 -14.87
N VAL A 103 41.08 -0.42 -15.97
CA VAL A 103 40.58 -1.80 -16.13
C VAL A 103 41.45 -2.57 -17.14
N THR A 104 41.67 -3.86 -16.89
CA THR A 104 42.49 -4.72 -17.75
C THR A 104 41.72 -5.95 -18.22
N HIS A 105 41.93 -6.34 -19.48
CA HIS A 105 41.44 -7.59 -20.06
C HIS A 105 42.55 -8.24 -20.91
N GLY A 106 43.14 -9.33 -20.40
CA GLY A 106 44.22 -10.03 -21.11
C GLY A 106 45.50 -9.21 -21.25
N ASN A 107 45.72 -8.57 -22.41
CA ASN A 107 46.83 -7.63 -22.63
C ASN A 107 46.35 -6.19 -22.91
N ASP A 108 45.03 -6.00 -22.97
CA ASP A 108 44.40 -4.73 -23.30
C ASP A 108 44.06 -3.99 -22.00
N SER A 109 44.02 -2.67 -22.08
CA SER A 109 43.82 -1.78 -20.92
C SER A 109 42.88 -0.65 -21.31
N TYR A 110 41.99 -0.32 -20.37
CA TYR A 110 40.90 0.64 -20.49
C TYR A 110 41.00 1.59 -19.30
N GLU A 111 40.59 2.84 -19.52
CA GLU A 111 40.56 3.88 -18.51
C GLU A 111 39.15 4.47 -18.54
N PHE A 112 38.44 4.42 -17.42
CA PHE A 112 37.09 4.97 -17.26
C PHE A 112 37.18 6.15 -16.30
N ILE A 113 36.73 7.32 -16.74
CA ILE A 113 36.55 8.49 -15.87
C ILE A 113 35.06 8.62 -15.59
N ILE A 114 34.71 8.59 -14.32
CA ILE A 114 33.34 8.53 -13.82
C ILE A 114 33.06 9.77 -12.98
N LYS A 115 32.11 10.60 -13.39
CA LYS A 115 31.65 11.76 -12.62
C LYS A 115 30.59 11.28 -11.62
N LEU A 116 30.91 11.37 -10.33
CA LEU A 116 30.03 10.96 -9.22
C LEU A 116 29.24 12.17 -8.71
N ASN A 117 27.91 12.06 -8.64
CA ASN A 117 27.03 13.16 -8.19
C ASN A 117 26.72 13.03 -6.69
N HIS A 118 27.44 13.78 -5.85
CA HIS A 118 27.28 13.75 -4.39
C HIS A 118 26.08 14.56 -3.91
N THR A 119 25.45 15.37 -4.76
CA THR A 119 24.20 16.04 -4.41
C THR A 119 23.02 15.07 -4.57
N ALA A 120 22.97 14.31 -5.68
CA ALA A 120 21.88 13.36 -5.92
C ALA A 120 22.03 12.03 -5.16
N ALA A 121 23.25 11.53 -4.95
CA ALA A 121 23.48 10.22 -4.31
C ALA A 121 24.57 10.26 -3.22
N PRO A 122 24.45 11.15 -2.20
CA PRO A 122 25.51 11.42 -1.24
C PRO A 122 26.05 10.19 -0.51
N ILE A 123 25.18 9.23 -0.15
CA ILE A 123 25.58 8.01 0.54
C ILE A 123 26.32 7.07 -0.41
N HIS A 124 25.78 6.85 -1.62
CA HIS A 124 26.38 5.95 -2.60
C HIS A 124 27.71 6.48 -3.14
N THR A 125 27.82 7.78 -3.43
CA THR A 125 29.08 8.38 -3.90
C THR A 125 30.15 8.37 -2.82
N GLU A 126 29.83 8.70 -1.57
CA GLU A 126 30.81 8.69 -0.48
C GLU A 126 31.23 7.27 -0.10
N ASN A 127 30.31 6.30 -0.16
CA ASN A 127 30.61 4.88 0.03
C ASN A 127 31.59 4.37 -1.05
N PHE A 128 31.27 4.60 -2.33
CA PHE A 128 32.14 4.24 -3.45
C PHE A 128 33.51 4.93 -3.38
N ARG A 129 33.52 6.24 -3.07
CA ARG A 129 34.75 7.03 -2.85
C ARG A 129 35.57 6.52 -1.67
N SER A 130 34.93 6.09 -0.58
CA SER A 130 35.61 5.51 0.58
C SER A 130 36.34 4.21 0.21
N HIS A 131 35.68 3.29 -0.51
CA HIS A 131 36.32 2.06 -0.99
C HIS A 131 37.48 2.31 -1.96
N ILE A 132 37.39 3.31 -2.85
CA ILE A 132 38.54 3.74 -3.68
C ILE A 132 39.68 4.27 -2.80
N SER A 133 39.37 5.16 -1.85
CA SER A 133 40.38 5.81 -0.98
C SER A 133 41.14 4.82 -0.10
N GLU A 134 40.50 3.70 0.26
CA GLU A 134 41.10 2.60 1.00
C GLU A 134 41.85 1.58 0.11
N GLY A 135 41.67 1.66 -1.21
CA GLY A 135 42.24 0.72 -2.18
C GLY A 135 41.51 -0.62 -2.25
N ASN A 136 40.24 -0.69 -1.80
CA ASN A 136 39.48 -1.94 -1.71
C ASN A 136 39.11 -2.50 -3.10
N TYR A 137 38.96 -1.66 -4.13
CA TYR A 137 38.66 -2.10 -5.50
C TYR A 137 39.90 -2.56 -6.29
N ASP A 138 41.12 -2.29 -5.83
CA ASP A 138 42.36 -2.65 -6.54
C ASP A 138 42.52 -4.18 -6.67
N GLY A 139 42.48 -4.66 -7.92
CA GLY A 139 42.57 -6.09 -8.25
C GLY A 139 41.23 -6.82 -8.29
N THR A 140 40.11 -6.18 -7.96
CA THR A 140 38.78 -6.80 -8.01
C THR A 140 38.34 -7.07 -9.47
N PRO A 141 37.64 -8.18 -9.74
CA PRO A 141 37.12 -8.48 -11.06
C PRO A 141 35.72 -7.91 -11.28
N PHE A 142 35.41 -7.63 -12.54
CA PHE A 142 34.04 -7.68 -13.02
C PHE A 142 33.66 -9.16 -13.10
N HIS A 143 32.95 -9.64 -12.07
CA HIS A 143 32.68 -11.06 -11.85
C HIS A 143 31.50 -11.56 -12.71
N ARG A 144 30.66 -10.65 -13.19
CA ARG A 144 29.49 -10.92 -14.03
C ARG A 144 29.41 -9.89 -15.17
N ILE A 145 29.27 -10.35 -16.40
CA ILE A 145 29.20 -9.51 -17.61
C ILE A 145 28.06 -10.02 -18.50
N ILE A 146 27.11 -9.15 -18.83
CA ILE A 146 25.97 -9.52 -19.66
C ILE A 146 25.92 -8.57 -20.86
N ASP A 147 26.10 -9.16 -22.05
CA ASP A 147 25.97 -8.50 -23.35
C ASP A 147 24.56 -7.91 -23.52
N ASP A 148 24.45 -6.76 -24.20
CA ASP A 148 23.22 -5.93 -24.26
C ASP A 148 22.62 -5.52 -22.88
N PHE A 149 23.36 -5.58 -21.76
CA PHE A 149 22.83 -5.23 -20.43
C PHE A 149 23.79 -4.41 -19.53
N VAL A 150 24.72 -5.05 -18.80
CA VAL A 150 25.62 -4.39 -17.82
C VAL A 150 26.95 -5.15 -17.64
N ILE A 151 27.98 -4.46 -17.15
CA ILE A 151 29.15 -5.09 -16.51
C ILE A 151 29.10 -4.85 -14.99
N GLN A 152 29.15 -5.91 -14.18
CA GLN A 152 29.02 -5.85 -12.71
C GLN A 152 30.35 -6.23 -12.03
N GLY A 153 30.76 -5.40 -11.06
CA GLY A 153 32.01 -5.51 -10.29
C GLY A 153 31.82 -5.08 -8.84
N GLY A 154 32.92 -4.68 -8.19
CA GLY A 154 32.88 -4.12 -6.83
C GLY A 154 32.73 -5.13 -5.68
N ASP A 155 32.71 -6.44 -5.93
CA ASP A 155 32.85 -7.46 -4.89
C ASP A 155 34.30 -7.48 -4.37
N ILE A 156 34.51 -6.76 -3.26
CA ILE A 156 35.81 -6.60 -2.58
C ILE A 156 36.20 -7.79 -1.69
N GLU A 157 35.31 -8.78 -1.50
CA GLU A 157 35.52 -9.88 -0.56
C GLU A 157 35.77 -11.22 -1.25
N ASN A 158 34.80 -11.69 -2.03
CA ASN A 158 34.73 -13.06 -2.51
C ASN A 158 35.18 -13.18 -3.98
N ASN A 159 35.08 -12.08 -4.72
CA ASN A 159 35.44 -11.96 -6.13
C ASN A 159 34.61 -12.92 -7.02
N ASP A 160 33.35 -13.17 -6.64
CA ASP A 160 32.39 -14.05 -7.31
C ASP A 160 30.92 -13.55 -7.29
N GLY A 161 30.64 -12.44 -6.60
CA GLY A 161 29.35 -11.74 -6.60
C GLY A 161 28.53 -11.90 -5.33
N SER A 162 29.00 -12.65 -4.32
CA SER A 162 28.27 -12.87 -3.06
C SER A 162 28.89 -12.16 -1.84
N GLY A 163 29.51 -10.99 -2.02
CA GLY A 163 30.13 -10.24 -0.93
C GLY A 163 30.33 -8.77 -1.25
N GLY A 164 30.94 -8.04 -0.32
CA GLY A 164 30.99 -6.58 -0.34
C GLY A 164 29.99 -5.96 0.63
N TYR A 165 30.37 -4.83 1.19
CA TYR A 165 29.74 -4.21 2.35
C TYR A 165 30.03 -2.71 2.32
N ALA A 166 29.26 -1.92 3.05
CA ALA A 166 29.45 -0.47 3.15
C ALA A 166 30.75 -0.07 3.87
N ALA A 167 31.45 0.91 3.33
CA ALA A 167 32.66 1.48 3.94
C ALA A 167 32.37 2.20 5.28
N GLN A 168 31.14 2.68 5.45
CA GLN A 168 30.68 3.40 6.65
C GLN A 168 29.34 2.83 7.15
N TRP A 169 28.91 3.25 8.33
CA TRP A 169 27.69 2.73 8.97
C TRP A 169 26.52 3.68 8.73
N HIS A 170 25.45 3.18 8.11
CA HIS A 170 24.26 3.96 7.74
C HIS A 170 22.96 3.45 8.39
N GLY A 171 23.03 2.57 9.40
CA GLY A 171 21.86 2.04 10.12
C GLY A 171 21.42 0.64 9.68
N PHE A 172 21.85 0.19 8.50
CA PHE A 172 21.39 -1.05 7.87
C PHE A 172 22.36 -2.21 8.05
N CYS A 173 21.83 -3.37 8.44
CA CYS A 173 22.58 -4.60 8.69
C CYS A 173 22.04 -5.78 7.87
N ASP A 174 22.94 -6.53 7.23
CA ASP A 174 22.68 -7.89 6.75
C ASP A 174 22.58 -8.86 7.94
N ASP A 175 21.40 -9.42 8.18
CA ASP A 175 21.15 -10.43 9.22
C ASP A 175 21.23 -11.88 8.69
N GLY A 176 21.41 -12.05 7.37
CA GLY A 176 21.47 -13.31 6.66
C GLY A 176 20.12 -13.88 6.21
N ASP A 177 19.01 -13.16 6.38
CA ASP A 177 17.75 -13.43 5.68
C ASP A 177 17.65 -12.58 4.38
N TRP A 178 16.52 -12.60 3.67
CA TRP A 178 16.39 -12.04 2.30
C TRP A 178 16.37 -10.50 2.18
N GLY A 179 16.98 -9.76 3.10
CA GLY A 179 16.95 -8.30 3.10
C GLY A 179 17.99 -7.67 4.03
N SER A 180 17.77 -6.40 4.38
CA SER A 180 18.56 -5.66 5.35
C SER A 180 17.64 -5.16 6.45
N ILE A 181 18.06 -5.24 7.71
CA ILE A 181 17.30 -4.72 8.85
C ILE A 181 17.90 -3.41 9.34
N GLU A 182 17.06 -2.50 9.81
CA GLU A 182 17.51 -1.40 10.65
C GLU A 182 18.03 -1.94 11.98
N ALA A 183 19.18 -1.45 12.41
CA ALA A 183 19.84 -1.86 13.65
C ALA A 183 20.62 -0.70 14.27
N THR A 184 21.09 -0.88 15.50
CA THR A 184 22.18 -0.06 16.03
C THR A 184 23.55 -0.61 15.64
N LYS A 185 24.57 0.25 15.65
CA LYS A 185 25.96 -0.17 15.36
C LYS A 185 26.50 -1.19 16.37
N GLU A 186 25.97 -1.17 17.58
CA GLU A 186 26.25 -2.12 18.65
C GLU A 186 25.67 -3.52 18.36
N GLU A 187 24.54 -3.59 17.65
CA GLU A 187 23.89 -4.84 17.21
C GLU A 187 24.53 -5.40 15.93
N CYS A 188 25.03 -4.52 15.05
CA CYS A 188 25.78 -4.87 13.83
C CYS A 188 27.29 -4.54 13.91
N PRO A 189 28.09 -5.20 14.78
CA PRO A 189 29.47 -4.81 15.04
C PRO A 189 30.50 -5.29 13.98
N ASP A 190 30.12 -6.19 13.07
CA ASP A 190 30.98 -6.62 11.96
C ASP A 190 30.67 -5.78 10.72
N GLN A 191 31.68 -5.07 10.22
CA GLN A 191 31.54 -4.20 9.04
C GLN A 191 31.12 -4.96 7.79
N ARG A 192 31.38 -6.27 7.71
CA ARG A 192 31.00 -7.12 6.57
C ARG A 192 29.50 -7.27 6.38
N ASN A 193 28.72 -6.91 7.40
CA ASN A 193 27.27 -6.93 7.40
C ASN A 193 26.68 -5.51 7.23
N TRP A 194 27.50 -4.48 7.02
CA TRP A 194 26.97 -3.12 6.86
C TRP A 194 26.45 -2.91 5.45
N ASN A 195 25.22 -2.42 5.35
CA ASN A 195 24.63 -1.97 4.09
C ASN A 195 24.39 -0.46 4.11
N ILE A 196 24.14 0.12 2.94
CA ILE A 196 23.63 1.48 2.77
C ILE A 196 22.12 1.45 2.43
N PRO A 197 21.35 2.47 2.86
CA PRO A 197 20.01 2.68 2.33
C PRO A 197 20.07 2.97 0.82
N ASP A 198 18.97 2.71 0.13
CA ASP A 198 18.80 3.06 -1.27
C ASP A 198 18.60 4.59 -1.44
N GLU A 199 19.03 5.15 -2.57
CA GLU A 199 18.83 6.55 -2.97
C GLU A 199 18.21 6.56 -4.38
N VAL A 200 17.19 5.71 -4.60
CA VAL A 200 16.64 5.39 -5.94
C VAL A 200 15.81 6.52 -6.56
N ASP A 201 15.26 7.40 -5.72
CA ASP A 201 14.39 8.51 -6.11
C ASP A 201 15.14 9.82 -6.36
N ASN A 202 16.42 9.71 -6.77
CA ASN A 202 17.32 10.83 -6.95
C ASN A 202 17.31 11.46 -8.36
N GLY A 203 16.17 11.35 -9.07
CA GLY A 203 15.98 11.89 -10.42
C GLY A 203 16.84 11.26 -11.54
N LEU A 204 17.91 10.53 -11.21
CA LEU A 204 18.85 9.95 -12.17
C LEU A 204 18.33 8.61 -12.73
N LYS A 205 18.36 8.48 -14.06
CA LYS A 205 17.80 7.32 -14.78
C LYS A 205 18.91 6.48 -15.41
N HIS A 206 18.64 5.20 -15.67
CA HIS A 206 19.57 4.24 -16.28
C HIS A 206 19.75 4.46 -17.79
N GLU A 207 20.19 5.67 -18.14
CA GLU A 207 20.69 6.04 -19.46
C GLU A 207 22.04 5.34 -19.76
N PRO A 208 22.51 5.36 -21.01
CA PRO A 208 23.80 4.76 -21.37
C PRO A 208 24.95 5.38 -20.58
N CYS A 209 26.01 4.61 -20.34
CA CYS A 209 27.19 5.06 -19.58
C CYS A 209 26.97 5.38 -18.10
N THR A 210 25.81 5.10 -17.51
CA THR A 210 25.56 5.26 -16.06
C THR A 210 26.33 4.23 -15.21
N ILE A 211 26.65 4.61 -13.96
CA ILE A 211 27.08 3.68 -12.90
C ILE A 211 26.02 3.63 -11.80
N SER A 212 25.65 2.42 -11.39
CA SER A 212 24.57 2.18 -10.43
C SER A 212 24.94 1.09 -9.41
N MET A 213 24.29 1.10 -8.26
CA MET A 213 24.56 0.18 -7.15
C MET A 213 23.95 -1.20 -7.42
N ALA A 214 24.70 -2.27 -7.13
CA ALA A 214 24.19 -3.63 -7.23
C ALA A 214 23.80 -4.15 -5.84
N HIS A 215 22.57 -4.62 -5.70
CA HIS A 215 21.99 -5.14 -4.46
C HIS A 215 20.96 -6.24 -4.76
N SER A 216 20.41 -6.90 -3.73
CA SER A 216 19.52 -8.07 -3.88
C SER A 216 18.07 -7.83 -3.40
N GLY A 217 17.77 -6.60 -3.00
CA GLY A 217 16.51 -6.15 -2.41
C GLY A 217 16.71 -4.77 -1.76
N PRO A 218 15.65 -4.14 -1.22
CA PRO A 218 15.76 -2.80 -0.63
C PRO A 218 16.83 -2.71 0.46
N ASN A 219 17.58 -1.61 0.48
CA ASN A 219 18.61 -1.28 1.47
C ASN A 219 19.70 -2.35 1.66
N THR A 220 19.97 -3.17 0.62
CA THR A 220 21.06 -4.18 0.59
C THR A 220 22.26 -3.73 -0.24
N GLY A 221 22.41 -2.41 -0.45
CA GLY A 221 23.59 -1.83 -1.10
C GLY A 221 24.86 -2.06 -0.29
N GLY A 222 25.91 -2.54 -0.95
CA GLY A 222 27.22 -2.81 -0.32
C GLY A 222 28.34 -2.04 -1.03
N SER A 223 29.34 -2.77 -1.54
CA SER A 223 30.40 -2.22 -2.40
C SER A 223 30.25 -2.60 -3.88
N GLN A 224 29.27 -3.44 -4.22
CA GLN A 224 29.08 -3.93 -5.59
C GLN A 224 28.36 -2.89 -6.46
N PHE A 225 28.81 -2.73 -7.70
CA PHE A 225 28.21 -1.79 -8.65
C PHE A 225 28.17 -2.40 -10.05
N PHE A 226 27.35 -1.82 -10.91
CA PHE A 226 27.35 -2.12 -12.34
C PHE A 226 27.44 -0.86 -13.19
N ILE A 227 27.93 -1.02 -14.42
CA ILE A 227 28.06 0.06 -15.41
C ILE A 227 27.27 -0.34 -16.66
N THR A 228 26.43 0.58 -17.15
CA THR A 228 25.65 0.44 -18.37
C THR A 228 26.50 0.78 -19.61
N PRO A 229 26.55 -0.06 -20.66
CA PRO A 229 27.24 0.25 -21.94
C PRO A 229 26.70 1.50 -22.67
N GLU A 230 27.44 2.01 -23.66
CA GLU A 230 27.08 3.21 -24.47
C GLU A 230 25.85 2.97 -25.37
N ASP A 231 25.52 1.71 -25.63
CA ASP A 231 24.50 1.23 -26.56
C ASP A 231 23.29 0.57 -25.89
N VAL A 232 23.18 0.68 -24.55
CA VAL A 232 22.12 0.08 -23.73
C VAL A 232 21.40 1.14 -22.89
N THR A 233 20.09 0.98 -22.72
CA THR A 233 19.24 1.76 -21.80
C THR A 233 18.45 0.80 -20.93
N ASN A 234 18.52 0.97 -19.60
CA ASN A 234 17.99 0.00 -18.64
C ASN A 234 16.83 0.55 -17.80
N TYR A 235 15.88 1.27 -18.41
CA TYR A 235 14.71 1.90 -17.76
C TYR A 235 13.84 0.99 -16.86
N HIS A 236 14.04 -0.32 -16.90
CA HIS A 236 13.37 -1.27 -16.01
C HIS A 236 14.10 -1.46 -14.66
N LEU A 237 15.18 -0.70 -14.43
CA LEU A 237 15.94 -0.61 -13.19
C LEU A 237 15.75 0.76 -12.50
N ASP A 238 15.12 1.73 -13.17
CA ASP A 238 14.75 3.03 -12.58
C ASP A 238 13.79 2.80 -11.39
N GLY A 239 13.99 3.51 -10.28
CA GLY A 239 13.28 3.25 -9.02
C GLY A 239 13.65 1.94 -8.32
N ILE A 240 14.58 1.15 -8.85
CA ILE A 240 15.04 -0.11 -8.24
C ILE A 240 16.50 -0.03 -7.81
N HIS A 241 17.38 0.51 -8.66
CA HIS A 241 18.82 0.61 -8.40
C HIS A 241 19.28 2.06 -8.37
N THR A 242 19.99 2.48 -7.32
CA THR A 242 20.54 3.84 -7.24
C THR A 242 21.54 4.10 -8.36
N VAL A 243 21.25 5.04 -9.26
CA VAL A 243 22.25 5.64 -10.16
C VAL A 243 23.01 6.70 -9.36
N PHE A 244 24.35 6.65 -9.34
CA PHE A 244 25.17 7.59 -8.55
C PHE A 244 26.27 8.31 -9.36
N GLY A 245 26.27 8.13 -10.68
CA GLY A 245 27.17 8.85 -11.58
C GLY A 245 27.13 8.38 -13.03
N GLU A 246 28.01 8.97 -13.84
CA GLU A 246 28.14 8.70 -15.28
C GLU A 246 29.60 8.54 -15.73
N VAL A 247 29.86 7.67 -16.70
CA VAL A 247 31.17 7.44 -17.32
C VAL A 247 31.41 8.48 -18.43
N ILE A 248 31.92 9.65 -18.03
CA ILE A 248 32.20 10.78 -18.93
C ILE A 248 33.34 10.55 -19.92
N GLU A 249 34.32 9.70 -19.60
CA GLU A 249 35.33 9.22 -20.56
C GLU A 249 35.52 7.70 -20.46
N GLY A 250 35.70 7.05 -21.62
CA GLY A 250 36.00 5.61 -21.69
C GLY A 250 34.79 4.67 -21.83
N CYS A 251 33.57 5.19 -21.90
CA CYS A 251 32.34 4.36 -22.00
C CYS A 251 32.32 3.40 -23.21
N GLY A 252 32.81 3.79 -24.39
CA GLY A 252 32.98 2.85 -25.52
C GLY A 252 33.96 1.68 -25.23
N GLY A 253 34.74 1.76 -24.15
CA GLY A 253 35.49 0.64 -23.59
C GLY A 253 34.64 -0.29 -22.72
N VAL A 254 33.62 0.22 -22.03
CA VAL A 254 32.59 -0.55 -21.31
C VAL A 254 31.82 -1.44 -22.28
N THR A 255 31.33 -0.88 -23.40
CA THR A 255 30.69 -1.67 -24.48
C THR A 255 31.62 -2.75 -25.05
N GLN A 256 32.91 -2.47 -25.27
CA GLN A 256 33.86 -3.50 -25.71
C GLN A 256 34.11 -4.59 -24.65
N LEU A 257 33.88 -4.29 -23.37
CA LEU A 257 33.98 -5.27 -22.28
C LEU A 257 32.67 -6.05 -22.06
N SER A 258 31.49 -5.51 -22.40
CA SER A 258 30.23 -6.28 -22.34
C SER A 258 30.17 -7.39 -23.40
N GLU A 259 30.75 -7.16 -24.58
CA GLU A 259 30.84 -8.14 -25.68
C GLU A 259 31.83 -9.32 -25.43
N VAL A 260 32.56 -9.37 -24.31
CA VAL A 260 33.59 -10.42 -24.10
C VAL A 260 32.97 -11.80 -23.88
N MET A 261 33.67 -12.85 -24.30
CA MET A 261 33.19 -14.23 -24.10
C MET A 261 33.10 -14.58 -22.61
N THR A 262 31.89 -14.86 -22.14
CA THR A 262 31.58 -15.33 -20.80
C THR A 262 31.40 -16.86 -20.73
N GLY A 263 31.50 -17.39 -19.52
CA GLY A 263 31.36 -18.81 -19.19
C GLY A 263 30.12 -19.07 -18.33
N ASP A 264 30.23 -20.01 -17.39
CA ASP A 264 29.16 -20.28 -16.42
C ASP A 264 28.94 -19.05 -15.51
N SER A 265 27.67 -18.76 -15.18
CA SER A 265 27.24 -17.60 -14.39
C SER A 265 27.69 -16.24 -14.93
N ASP A 266 27.66 -16.06 -16.25
CA ASP A 266 28.00 -14.82 -16.97
C ASP A 266 29.43 -14.29 -16.67
N ARG A 267 30.31 -15.14 -16.12
CA ARG A 267 31.67 -14.77 -15.71
C ARG A 267 32.61 -14.73 -16.91
N PRO A 268 33.40 -13.66 -17.14
CA PRO A 268 34.29 -13.56 -18.31
C PRO A 268 35.38 -14.65 -18.31
N ILE A 269 35.58 -15.32 -19.46
CA ILE A 269 36.53 -16.44 -19.61
C ILE A 269 37.99 -15.99 -19.42
N THR A 270 38.31 -14.80 -19.94
CA THR A 270 39.54 -14.08 -19.62
C THR A 270 39.15 -12.98 -18.63
N PRO A 271 39.71 -12.94 -17.41
CA PRO A 271 39.30 -11.96 -16.41
C PRO A 271 39.33 -10.52 -16.92
N VAL A 272 38.29 -9.77 -16.55
CA VAL A 272 38.22 -8.32 -16.61
C VAL A 272 38.38 -7.84 -15.18
N SER A 273 39.38 -7.01 -14.88
CA SER A 273 39.68 -6.59 -13.52
C SER A 273 40.16 -5.15 -13.43
N ILE A 274 39.74 -4.47 -12.37
CA ILE A 274 40.24 -3.15 -11.96
C ILE A 274 41.69 -3.36 -11.52
N PHE A 275 42.63 -2.75 -12.25
CA PHE A 275 44.06 -2.78 -11.94
C PHE A 275 44.41 -1.74 -10.87
N SER A 276 43.80 -0.55 -10.96
CA SER A 276 43.82 0.47 -9.91
C SER A 276 42.60 1.38 -10.01
N ALA A 277 42.13 1.87 -8.86
CA ALA A 277 41.15 2.94 -8.78
C ALA A 277 41.77 4.19 -8.11
N ASP A 278 41.54 5.36 -8.69
CA ASP A 278 41.93 6.66 -8.15
C ASP A 278 40.67 7.55 -8.04
N ILE A 279 40.65 8.52 -7.12
CA ILE A 279 39.51 9.44 -6.91
C ILE A 279 40.02 10.88 -6.72
N SER A 280 39.29 11.86 -7.27
CA SER A 280 39.60 13.28 -7.05
C SER A 280 39.16 13.75 -5.65
N GLU A 281 39.66 14.91 -5.24
CA GLU A 281 38.95 15.72 -4.23
C GLU A 281 37.57 16.11 -4.78
N THR A 282 36.60 16.39 -3.92
CA THR A 282 35.31 16.93 -4.37
C THR A 282 35.49 18.34 -4.92
N TYR A 283 34.70 18.67 -5.93
CA TYR A 283 34.61 19.98 -6.55
C TYR A 283 33.15 20.38 -6.71
N VAL A 284 32.91 21.67 -6.90
CA VAL A 284 31.57 22.24 -6.97
C VAL A 284 31.39 22.89 -8.34
N GLU A 285 30.39 22.45 -9.09
CA GLU A 285 29.96 23.12 -10.32
C GLU A 285 28.82 24.08 -9.97
N ASN A 286 29.17 25.36 -9.79
CA ASN A 286 28.20 26.42 -9.51
C ASN A 286 27.42 26.78 -10.76
N PHE A 287 26.09 26.68 -10.69
CA PHE A 287 25.21 27.24 -11.71
C PHE A 287 24.90 28.69 -11.32
N GLY A 288 24.95 29.59 -12.31
CA GLY A 288 24.97 31.04 -12.06
C GLY A 288 23.58 31.62 -11.79
N TYR A 289 23.08 31.51 -10.55
CA TYR A 289 21.81 32.13 -10.17
C TYR A 289 21.93 33.66 -10.04
N SER A 290 20.95 34.39 -10.58
CA SER A 290 20.84 35.84 -10.40
C SER A 290 19.37 36.22 -10.13
N PRO A 291 19.01 36.57 -8.88
CA PRO A 291 17.65 36.98 -8.56
C PRO A 291 17.44 38.44 -8.98
N SER A 292 17.14 38.70 -10.26
CA SER A 292 16.30 39.82 -10.76
C SER A 292 16.45 40.10 -12.27
N SER A 293 15.32 40.42 -12.88
CA SER A 293 15.01 40.87 -14.25
C SER A 293 15.81 42.01 -14.93
N ASP A 294 16.99 42.44 -14.43
CA ASP A 294 17.69 43.62 -14.98
C ASP A 294 18.65 43.29 -16.17
N VAL A 295 18.09 42.67 -17.22
CA VAL A 295 18.83 42.29 -18.45
C VAL A 295 19.21 43.54 -19.27
N ASN A 296 20.42 44.07 -19.00
CA ASN A 296 21.05 45.15 -19.77
C ASN A 296 22.40 44.73 -20.40
N GLY A 297 22.41 43.57 -21.07
CA GLY A 297 23.59 43.03 -21.78
C GLY A 297 24.64 42.40 -20.85
N ASP A 298 25.45 41.43 -21.29
CA ASP A 298 25.72 40.97 -22.64
C ASP A 298 25.83 39.42 -22.65
N ASP A 299 25.43 38.77 -23.75
CA ASP A 299 26.00 37.50 -24.23
C ASP A 299 26.00 36.22 -23.34
N GLU A 300 24.93 35.91 -22.59
CA GLU A 300 24.67 34.51 -22.15
C GLU A 300 23.16 34.20 -22.07
N GLU A 301 22.76 33.00 -22.51
CA GLU A 301 21.36 32.55 -22.52
C GLU A 301 21.05 31.90 -21.15
N VAL A 302 20.74 32.74 -20.17
CA VAL A 302 20.40 32.30 -18.81
C VAL A 302 19.06 31.56 -18.86
N VAL A 303 19.12 30.24 -18.75
CA VAL A 303 17.96 29.40 -18.47
C VAL A 303 17.54 29.67 -17.04
N VAL A 304 16.31 30.14 -16.84
CA VAL A 304 15.70 30.21 -15.51
C VAL A 304 15.06 28.85 -15.28
N VAL A 305 15.70 28.05 -14.41
CA VAL A 305 15.06 26.89 -13.81
C VAL A 305 14.13 27.43 -12.70
N PRO A 306 12.93 26.87 -12.53
CA PRO A 306 12.17 26.97 -11.28
C PRO A 306 13.01 26.56 -10.05
N ASP A 307 12.55 26.97 -8.87
CA ASP A 307 13.19 26.88 -7.55
C ASP A 307 12.06 27.29 -6.57
N TYR A 308 11.25 26.31 -6.17
CA TYR A 308 9.93 26.56 -5.58
C TYR A 308 9.98 26.84 -4.06
N ASP A 309 10.72 26.04 -3.29
CA ASP A 309 10.95 26.23 -1.86
C ASP A 309 11.92 27.40 -1.52
N GLY A 310 12.84 27.73 -2.43
CA GLY A 310 13.88 28.73 -2.24
C GLY A 310 15.16 28.25 -1.54
N ASP A 311 15.40 26.93 -1.44
CA ASP A 311 16.69 26.33 -1.03
C ASP A 311 17.82 26.77 -1.98
N GLY A 312 17.49 26.86 -3.28
CA GLY A 312 18.35 27.30 -4.36
C GLY A 312 18.92 26.18 -5.23
N ILE A 313 18.66 24.91 -4.89
CA ILE A 313 18.44 23.88 -5.90
C ILE A 313 17.19 24.30 -6.72
N GLY A 314 17.03 23.78 -7.93
CA GLY A 314 15.90 24.16 -8.78
C GLY A 314 15.21 22.93 -9.32
N ASP A 315 13.89 23.00 -9.50
CA ASP A 315 12.94 21.88 -9.59
C ASP A 315 13.30 20.73 -10.58
N GLU A 316 14.21 20.96 -11.54
CA GLU A 316 14.73 19.88 -12.42
C GLU A 316 15.82 19.02 -11.75
N PHE A 317 16.27 19.41 -10.56
CA PHE A 317 17.41 18.85 -9.81
C PHE A 317 17.18 18.76 -8.30
N ASP A 318 16.02 19.24 -7.82
CA ASP A 318 15.55 18.94 -6.47
C ASP A 318 14.82 17.60 -6.46
N HIS A 319 14.47 17.15 -5.26
CA HIS A 319 13.76 15.91 -5.01
C HIS A 319 12.61 16.06 -4.01
N ASP A 320 12.39 17.27 -3.50
CA ASP A 320 11.42 17.67 -2.48
C ASP A 320 11.17 19.17 -2.73
N ASP A 321 10.55 19.46 -3.89
CA ASP A 321 10.43 20.78 -4.54
C ASP A 321 9.84 21.87 -3.62
N ASP A 322 9.08 21.48 -2.59
CA ASP A 322 8.46 22.38 -1.61
C ASP A 322 8.94 22.20 -0.15
N ASN A 323 9.83 21.23 0.10
CA ASN A 323 10.52 20.94 1.36
C ASN A 323 9.61 20.44 2.50
N ASP A 324 8.58 19.65 2.17
CA ASP A 324 7.64 19.02 3.12
C ASP A 324 8.14 17.70 3.74
N ASN A 325 9.25 17.15 3.21
CA ASN A 325 9.89 15.86 3.52
C ASN A 325 9.31 14.63 2.79
N VAL A 326 8.39 14.80 1.84
CA VAL A 326 8.01 13.81 0.82
C VAL A 326 8.78 14.11 -0.47
N ASN A 327 9.07 13.08 -1.25
CA ASN A 327 9.85 13.23 -2.48
C ASN A 327 8.93 13.40 -3.69
N ASP A 328 9.25 14.27 -4.65
CA ASP A 328 8.41 14.55 -5.84
C ASP A 328 7.96 13.31 -6.63
N SER A 329 8.69 12.19 -6.51
CA SER A 329 8.35 10.91 -7.16
C SER A 329 7.24 10.12 -6.44
N HIS A 330 7.02 10.43 -5.16
CA HIS A 330 6.03 9.86 -4.25
C HIS A 330 4.97 10.89 -3.80
N ASP A 331 5.17 12.15 -4.15
CA ASP A 331 4.27 13.25 -3.85
C ASP A 331 3.26 13.47 -5.00
N ALA A 332 1.96 13.52 -4.66
CA ALA A 332 0.92 13.83 -5.63
C ALA A 332 0.85 15.33 -6.02
N PHE A 333 1.30 16.21 -5.11
CA PHE A 333 1.36 17.66 -5.24
C PHE A 333 2.74 18.22 -4.85
N PRO A 334 3.83 17.94 -5.62
CA PRO A 334 5.21 18.36 -5.28
C PRO A 334 5.46 19.88 -5.13
N LEU A 335 4.43 20.72 -5.22
CA LEU A 335 4.50 22.18 -5.11
C LEU A 335 3.47 22.71 -4.08
N ASP A 336 2.98 21.91 -3.14
CA ASP A 336 2.22 22.38 -1.97
C ASP A 336 2.58 21.60 -0.70
N ALA A 337 3.56 22.11 0.07
CA ALA A 337 4.07 21.55 1.33
C ALA A 337 3.07 21.44 2.51
N ASN A 338 1.78 21.36 2.22
CA ASN A 338 0.69 21.02 3.13
C ASN A 338 -0.13 19.83 2.59
N GLU A 339 0.25 19.25 1.45
CA GLU A 339 -0.50 18.25 0.71
C GLU A 339 0.45 17.35 -0.09
N SER A 340 0.43 16.04 0.16
CA SER A 340 1.33 15.10 -0.52
C SER A 340 0.68 13.77 -0.92
N ALA A 341 -0.60 13.58 -0.60
CA ALA A 341 -1.42 12.42 -0.95
C ALA A 341 -2.64 12.82 -1.80
N ASP A 342 -3.06 11.91 -2.68
CA ASP A 342 -4.20 11.98 -3.61
C ASP A 342 -4.71 10.53 -3.72
N THR A 343 -5.46 10.09 -2.71
CA THR A 343 -5.72 8.65 -2.50
C THR A 343 -6.65 8.06 -3.58
N ASP A 344 -7.65 8.80 -4.07
CA ASP A 344 -8.53 8.38 -5.18
C ASP A 344 -8.02 8.74 -6.61
N LEU A 345 -7.05 9.66 -6.72
CA LEU A 345 -6.46 10.19 -7.96
C LEU A 345 -7.40 11.11 -8.78
N ASP A 346 -8.32 11.84 -8.13
CA ASP A 346 -9.13 12.95 -8.66
C ASP A 346 -8.27 14.18 -9.01
N GLY A 347 -7.21 14.44 -8.23
CA GLY A 347 -6.35 15.61 -8.33
C GLY A 347 -6.73 16.77 -7.40
N ILE A 348 -7.55 16.50 -6.38
CA ILE A 348 -7.58 17.17 -5.08
C ILE A 348 -6.80 16.26 -4.11
N GLY A 349 -6.14 16.81 -3.09
CA GLY A 349 -5.39 16.00 -2.13
C GLY A 349 -6.11 15.82 -0.80
N ASP A 350 -5.71 14.80 -0.05
CA ASP A 350 -6.37 14.30 1.16
C ASP A 350 -6.55 15.39 2.27
N ASN A 351 -5.69 16.42 2.35
CA ASN A 351 -5.90 17.52 3.32
C ASN A 351 -6.95 18.56 2.85
N ALA A 352 -7.43 18.45 1.62
CA ALA A 352 -8.33 19.39 0.95
C ALA A 352 -9.61 18.76 0.38
N ASP A 353 -9.70 17.43 0.25
CA ASP A 353 -10.92 16.72 -0.11
C ASP A 353 -11.89 16.61 1.09
N GLU A 354 -13.05 16.00 0.85
CA GLU A 354 -14.03 15.60 1.86
C GLU A 354 -14.42 14.10 1.69
N ASP A 355 -13.76 13.34 0.80
CA ASP A 355 -14.05 11.95 0.34
C ASP A 355 -12.74 11.32 -0.21
N ASP A 356 -11.70 11.20 0.63
CA ASP A 356 -10.27 11.00 0.25
C ASP A 356 -9.99 9.79 -0.67
N ASP A 357 -10.76 8.70 -0.59
CA ASP A 357 -10.59 7.50 -1.43
C ASP A 357 -11.64 7.33 -2.56
N GLY A 358 -12.62 8.24 -2.63
CA GLY A 358 -13.58 8.33 -3.73
C GLY A 358 -14.60 7.19 -3.79
N ASP A 359 -14.78 6.44 -2.70
CA ASP A 359 -15.87 5.47 -2.50
C ASP A 359 -17.26 6.12 -2.62
N GLY A 360 -17.40 7.35 -2.10
CA GLY A 360 -18.65 8.10 -2.03
C GLY A 360 -19.21 8.32 -0.61
N VAL A 361 -18.48 7.93 0.43
CA VAL A 361 -18.72 8.25 1.84
C VAL A 361 -17.69 9.27 2.32
N ASN A 362 -18.16 10.44 2.75
CA ASN A 362 -17.26 11.50 3.24
C ASN A 362 -16.48 11.05 4.50
N ASP A 363 -15.16 11.32 4.58
CA ASP A 363 -14.22 10.94 5.67
C ASP A 363 -14.77 11.16 7.09
N THR A 364 -15.55 12.23 7.29
CA THR A 364 -16.15 12.53 8.60
C THR A 364 -17.28 11.58 9.03
N SER A 365 -17.66 10.65 8.16
CA SER A 365 -18.68 9.61 8.33
C SER A 365 -18.18 8.24 7.86
N ASP A 366 -16.88 8.13 7.59
CA ASP A 366 -16.18 6.91 7.19
C ASP A 366 -15.21 6.51 8.30
N GLU A 367 -15.15 5.23 8.65
CA GLU A 367 -14.18 4.71 9.62
C GLU A 367 -12.83 4.29 8.96
N PHE A 368 -12.80 4.13 7.63
CA PHE A 368 -11.60 3.85 6.82
C PHE A 368 -11.41 4.82 5.62
N PRO A 369 -11.27 6.14 5.82
CA PRO A 369 -11.24 7.13 4.71
C PRO A 369 -10.18 6.97 3.59
N LEU A 370 -9.29 5.98 3.68
CA LEU A 370 -8.19 5.75 2.73
C LEU A 370 -8.22 4.34 2.11
N ASP A 371 -9.31 3.58 2.29
CA ASP A 371 -9.51 2.25 1.70
C ASP A 371 -10.89 2.17 1.02
N PRO A 372 -10.98 2.37 -0.31
CA PRO A 372 -12.25 2.45 -1.04
C PRO A 372 -12.92 1.07 -1.25
N SER A 373 -12.62 0.13 -0.35
CA SER A 373 -13.33 -1.13 -0.19
C SER A 373 -13.91 -1.35 1.21
N GLU A 374 -13.69 -0.44 2.17
CA GLU A 374 -14.23 -0.48 3.52
C GLU A 374 -14.80 0.89 3.92
N THR A 375 -15.95 0.92 4.61
CA THR A 375 -16.57 2.20 5.07
C THR A 375 -17.15 2.11 6.49
N VAL A 376 -17.13 0.91 7.10
CA VAL A 376 -17.81 0.59 8.35
C VAL A 376 -16.91 -0.34 9.18
N ASP A 377 -16.85 -0.08 10.49
CA ASP A 377 -16.21 -0.87 11.55
C ASP A 377 -17.26 -1.01 12.68
N ILE A 378 -18.02 -2.12 12.70
CA ILE A 378 -19.18 -2.26 13.62
C ILE A 378 -18.78 -2.47 15.08
N ASP A 379 -17.70 -3.20 15.35
CA ASP A 379 -17.24 -3.48 16.73
C ASP A 379 -16.16 -2.48 17.23
N GLY A 380 -15.45 -1.81 16.32
CA GLY A 380 -14.38 -0.85 16.61
C GLY A 380 -12.99 -1.48 16.80
N ASP A 381 -12.73 -2.66 16.23
CA ASP A 381 -11.46 -3.39 16.24
C ASP A 381 -10.39 -2.74 15.34
N GLY A 382 -10.82 -2.09 14.25
CA GLY A 382 -9.96 -1.50 13.22
C GLY A 382 -9.72 -2.38 11.99
N ILE A 383 -10.58 -3.38 11.76
CA ILE A 383 -10.74 -4.13 10.51
C ILE A 383 -12.14 -3.80 9.97
N GLY A 384 -12.27 -3.50 8.68
CA GLY A 384 -13.58 -3.16 8.09
C GLY A 384 -14.43 -4.39 7.77
N ASP A 385 -15.75 -4.23 7.83
CA ASP A 385 -16.75 -5.30 7.67
C ASP A 385 -16.59 -6.15 6.38
N ASN A 386 -15.98 -5.67 5.29
CA ASN A 386 -15.77 -6.51 4.08
C ASN A 386 -14.51 -7.39 4.18
N ALA A 387 -13.64 -7.14 5.17
CA ALA A 387 -12.39 -7.85 5.43
C ALA A 387 -12.36 -8.61 6.75
N ASP A 388 -13.18 -8.25 7.73
CA ASP A 388 -13.39 -9.05 8.93
C ASP A 388 -14.20 -10.32 8.61
N THR A 389 -14.43 -11.11 9.66
CA THR A 389 -15.07 -12.42 9.62
C THR A 389 -15.98 -12.67 10.83
N ASP A 390 -16.23 -11.63 11.64
CA ASP A 390 -16.95 -11.60 12.94
C ASP A 390 -17.31 -10.11 13.20
N ASP A 391 -18.01 -9.42 12.26
CA ASP A 391 -18.10 -7.92 12.22
C ASP A 391 -18.64 -7.28 13.52
N ASP A 392 -19.41 -8.03 14.31
CA ASP A 392 -19.97 -7.61 15.60
C ASP A 392 -19.18 -8.08 16.84
N ASN A 393 -18.20 -8.97 16.64
CA ASN A 393 -17.30 -9.58 17.63
C ASN A 393 -18.02 -10.27 18.80
N ASP A 394 -19.20 -10.86 18.58
CA ASP A 394 -19.87 -11.75 19.54
C ASP A 394 -19.08 -13.07 19.75
N GLY A 395 -18.28 -13.46 18.75
CA GLY A 395 -17.50 -14.69 18.69
C GLY A 395 -18.08 -15.81 17.80
N ILE A 396 -18.91 -15.48 16.82
CA ILE A 396 -19.44 -16.35 15.77
C ILE A 396 -19.04 -15.79 14.40
N GLU A 397 -18.35 -16.58 13.59
CA GLU A 397 -17.90 -16.13 12.25
C GLU A 397 -19.11 -15.88 11.30
N ASP A 398 -19.23 -14.74 10.59
CA ASP A 398 -20.39 -14.36 9.72
C ASP A 398 -20.81 -15.45 8.73
N SER A 399 -19.84 -16.26 8.29
CA SER A 399 -20.11 -17.39 7.39
C SER A 399 -21.03 -18.48 7.99
N ILE A 400 -21.28 -18.41 9.29
CA ILE A 400 -22.17 -19.25 10.11
C ILE A 400 -22.98 -18.43 11.14
N ASP A 401 -22.85 -17.11 11.17
CA ASP A 401 -23.81 -16.23 11.83
C ASP A 401 -24.97 -15.96 10.87
N ASP A 402 -26.16 -15.83 11.43
CA ASP A 402 -27.35 -15.47 10.69
C ASP A 402 -27.59 -13.94 10.77
N CYS A 403 -26.87 -13.22 11.66
CA CYS A 403 -27.05 -11.81 12.06
C CYS A 403 -25.73 -11.02 12.25
N PRO A 404 -24.75 -11.10 11.34
CA PRO A 404 -23.32 -10.75 11.57
C PRO A 404 -23.00 -9.27 11.86
N GLN A 405 -24.00 -8.41 11.98
CA GLN A 405 -23.87 -6.97 12.24
C GLN A 405 -24.63 -6.56 13.52
N SER A 406 -25.16 -7.53 14.27
CA SER A 406 -25.84 -7.36 15.54
C SER A 406 -24.87 -7.68 16.66
N TRP A 407 -24.78 -6.89 17.74
CA TRP A 407 -23.99 -7.27 18.92
C TRP A 407 -24.67 -8.41 19.72
N ASP A 408 -24.97 -9.53 19.05
CA ASP A 408 -25.95 -10.52 19.44
C ASP A 408 -25.44 -11.25 20.67
N MET A 409 -25.98 -10.92 21.84
CA MET A 409 -25.33 -11.34 23.07
C MET A 409 -25.55 -12.82 23.38
N LEU A 410 -24.69 -13.69 22.81
CA LEU A 410 -24.42 -15.06 23.25
C LEU A 410 -23.97 -15.15 24.72
N ALA A 411 -23.75 -14.00 25.36
CA ALA A 411 -23.60 -13.82 26.80
C ALA A 411 -24.88 -14.07 27.64
N LEU A 412 -26.08 -14.21 27.06
CA LEU A 412 -27.32 -14.43 27.84
C LEU A 412 -27.49 -15.85 28.43
N ALA A 413 -26.51 -16.74 28.22
CA ALA A 413 -26.40 -18.02 28.91
C ALA A 413 -26.36 -17.93 30.46
N ASN A 414 -26.21 -16.73 31.06
CA ASN A 414 -26.14 -16.53 32.52
C ASN A 414 -27.23 -15.62 33.15
N GLY A 415 -28.24 -15.19 32.39
CA GLY A 415 -29.59 -14.88 32.91
C GLY A 415 -29.77 -13.71 33.90
N ASP A 416 -29.48 -12.47 33.49
CA ASP A 416 -29.98 -11.25 34.16
C ASP A 416 -30.90 -10.39 33.26
N TYR A 417 -31.89 -11.06 32.65
CA TYR A 417 -33.00 -10.47 31.88
C TYR A 417 -33.73 -9.31 32.61
N PHE A 418 -33.67 -9.26 33.94
CA PHE A 418 -34.28 -8.18 34.73
C PHE A 418 -33.43 -6.90 34.83
N GLY A 419 -32.13 -6.97 34.50
CA GLY A 419 -31.24 -5.80 34.44
C GLY A 419 -31.59 -4.91 33.24
N LEU A 420 -31.47 -5.45 32.03
CA LEU A 420 -31.71 -4.77 30.75
C LEU A 420 -33.08 -4.09 30.69
N MET A 421 -34.14 -4.78 31.12
CA MET A 421 -35.52 -4.26 31.18
C MET A 421 -35.67 -3.00 32.06
N MET A 422 -34.80 -2.79 33.06
CA MET A 422 -34.80 -1.57 33.89
C MET A 422 -33.91 -0.45 33.35
N GLU A 423 -32.94 -0.77 32.50
CA GLU A 423 -32.03 0.19 31.87
C GLU A 423 -32.69 0.87 30.68
N TYR A 424 -33.27 0.07 29.76
CA TYR A 424 -34.02 0.56 28.60
C TYR A 424 -35.48 0.91 28.89
N GLY A 425 -35.94 0.75 30.13
CA GLY A 425 -37.25 1.22 30.60
C GLY A 425 -38.46 0.43 30.09
N ILE A 426 -38.25 -0.78 29.56
CA ILE A 426 -39.29 -1.63 28.97
C ILE A 426 -40.29 -2.08 30.05
N GLY A 427 -41.56 -1.69 29.87
CA GLY A 427 -42.58 -1.77 30.91
C GLY A 427 -43.11 -3.18 31.16
N LEU A 428 -43.01 -3.66 32.41
CA LEU A 428 -43.42 -5.00 32.89
C LEU A 428 -44.90 -5.43 32.68
N LEU A 429 -45.70 -4.66 31.93
CA LEU A 429 -47.13 -4.90 31.69
C LEU A 429 -47.45 -5.52 30.32
N THR A 430 -46.54 -5.44 29.35
CA THR A 430 -46.73 -5.99 27.99
C THR A 430 -46.55 -7.51 27.94
N LEU A 431 -45.67 -8.07 28.78
CA LEU A 431 -45.34 -9.50 28.77
C LEU A 431 -46.43 -10.45 29.31
N SER A 432 -47.54 -9.97 29.89
CA SER A 432 -48.54 -10.88 30.49
C SER A 432 -49.39 -11.64 29.47
N GLU A 433 -49.37 -11.20 28.20
CA GLU A 433 -50.07 -11.85 27.09
C GLU A 433 -49.11 -12.73 26.26
N ALA A 434 -47.85 -12.31 26.10
CA ALA A 434 -46.78 -13.15 25.53
C ALA A 434 -46.42 -14.37 26.42
N SER A 435 -46.42 -14.23 27.74
CA SER A 435 -45.85 -15.23 28.68
C SER A 435 -46.71 -16.50 28.91
N SER A 436 -47.49 -16.94 27.92
CA SER A 436 -48.15 -18.27 27.97
C SER A 436 -47.31 -19.39 27.35
N ALA A 437 -46.26 -19.04 26.61
CA ALA A 437 -45.19 -19.93 26.18
C ALA A 437 -43.89 -19.71 27.00
N SER A 438 -43.25 -20.82 27.33
CA SER A 438 -41.83 -21.01 27.68
C SER A 438 -40.97 -19.80 28.12
N MET A 439 -40.64 -19.68 29.42
CA MET A 439 -39.48 -18.85 29.87
C MET A 439 -38.14 -19.58 29.61
N ASN A 440 -38.04 -20.24 28.46
CA ASN A 440 -36.98 -21.16 28.08
C ASN A 440 -36.92 -21.44 26.56
N ASP A 441 -37.72 -20.72 25.76
CA ASP A 441 -37.59 -20.55 24.31
C ASP A 441 -37.25 -19.08 24.08
N THR A 442 -36.24 -18.80 23.26
CA THR A 442 -35.91 -17.46 22.75
C THR A 442 -36.80 -17.05 21.57
N SER A 443 -37.53 -18.01 20.98
CA SER A 443 -38.41 -17.90 19.80
C SER A 443 -39.67 -17.01 19.98
N PHE A 444 -39.58 -15.96 20.78
CA PHE A 444 -40.53 -14.85 20.83
C PHE A 444 -39.85 -13.50 20.53
N LEU A 445 -38.52 -13.47 20.57
CA LEU A 445 -37.67 -12.36 20.17
C LEU A 445 -37.01 -12.60 18.81
N ASP A 446 -37.03 -13.84 18.34
CA ASP A 446 -36.63 -14.34 17.03
C ASP A 446 -37.90 -15.09 16.56
N TRP A 447 -38.61 -14.57 15.55
CA TRP A 447 -39.99 -14.96 15.24
C TRP A 447 -40.08 -15.88 14.02
N ASP A 448 -39.31 -15.61 12.97
CA ASP A 448 -39.23 -16.46 11.78
C ASP A 448 -38.32 -17.70 12.00
N GLY A 449 -37.31 -17.57 12.87
CA GLY A 449 -36.34 -18.61 13.19
C GLY A 449 -34.99 -18.47 12.48
N ASP A 450 -34.64 -17.31 11.92
CA ASP A 450 -33.36 -17.07 11.25
C ASP A 450 -32.20 -17.00 12.27
N GLY A 451 -32.36 -16.26 13.36
CA GLY A 451 -31.37 -16.04 14.41
C GLY A 451 -31.46 -14.66 15.05
N CYS A 452 -32.05 -13.68 14.36
CA CYS A 452 -31.97 -12.27 14.69
C CYS A 452 -33.05 -11.84 15.67
N TRP A 453 -32.78 -10.77 16.41
CA TRP A 453 -33.75 -10.25 17.38
C TRP A 453 -34.66 -9.22 16.70
N MET A 454 -35.96 -9.28 16.96
CA MET A 454 -37.10 -8.43 16.52
C MET A 454 -36.97 -6.90 16.70
N PHE A 455 -35.77 -6.40 16.99
CA PHE A 455 -35.44 -4.96 17.04
C PHE A 455 -34.22 -4.60 16.17
N GLU A 456 -33.58 -5.60 15.58
CA GLU A 456 -32.33 -5.61 14.82
C GLU A 456 -32.49 -6.46 13.52
N ASP A 457 -33.37 -7.46 13.51
CA ASP A 457 -33.97 -8.12 12.36
C ASP A 457 -34.68 -7.11 11.43
N HIS A 458 -34.63 -7.38 10.13
CA HIS A 458 -35.25 -6.59 9.07
C HIS A 458 -36.28 -7.40 8.24
N ASP A 459 -36.52 -8.69 8.52
CA ASP A 459 -37.56 -9.55 7.92
C ASP A 459 -38.26 -10.35 9.06
N ASP A 460 -38.77 -9.62 10.06
CA ASP A 460 -39.35 -10.09 11.35
C ASP A 460 -40.28 -11.33 11.24
N ASP A 461 -40.89 -11.58 10.07
CA ASP A 461 -41.77 -12.72 9.81
C ASP A 461 -41.28 -13.73 8.74
N GLY A 462 -40.15 -13.46 8.08
CA GLY A 462 -39.44 -14.36 7.17
C GLY A 462 -40.16 -14.60 5.84
N ASP A 463 -40.86 -13.59 5.33
CA ASP A 463 -41.59 -13.65 4.07
C ASP A 463 -40.74 -13.26 2.84
N GLY A 464 -39.62 -12.59 3.09
CA GLY A 464 -38.67 -12.12 2.08
C GLY A 464 -38.84 -10.66 1.66
N PHE A 465 -39.52 -9.83 2.46
CA PHE A 465 -39.66 -8.38 2.25
C PHE A 465 -39.13 -7.57 3.44
N GLU A 466 -38.06 -6.81 3.20
CA GLU A 466 -37.40 -6.01 4.25
C GLU A 466 -38.29 -4.90 4.84
N GLU A 467 -38.28 -4.78 6.17
CA GLU A 467 -38.82 -3.68 6.94
C GLU A 467 -38.07 -2.37 6.66
N GLY A 468 -38.75 -1.41 6.03
CA GLY A 468 -38.24 -0.05 5.89
C GLY A 468 -38.24 0.77 7.20
N PRO A 469 -37.35 1.77 7.33
CA PRO A 469 -36.92 2.34 8.61
C PRO A 469 -38.01 2.99 9.49
N VAL A 470 -38.04 2.57 10.75
CA VAL A 470 -38.93 3.05 11.82
C VAL A 470 -38.67 4.53 12.15
N ASN A 471 -39.34 5.45 11.46
CA ASN A 471 -39.25 6.86 11.81
C ASN A 471 -39.85 7.10 13.21
N GLY A 472 -39.01 7.44 14.19
CA GLY A 472 -39.35 7.68 15.61
C GLY A 472 -40.38 8.78 15.91
N SER A 473 -41.05 9.31 14.88
CA SER A 473 -42.29 10.09 14.97
C SER A 473 -43.56 9.22 15.08
N ILE A 474 -43.47 7.90 14.95
CA ILE A 474 -44.60 6.94 14.92
C ILE A 474 -44.69 6.18 16.26
N PRO A 475 -45.72 6.44 17.09
CA PRO A 475 -46.06 5.54 18.19
C PRO A 475 -47.50 4.97 18.13
N GLU A 476 -47.60 3.71 18.58
CA GLU A 476 -48.81 2.90 18.88
C GLU A 476 -49.55 2.20 17.70
N TRP A 477 -48.93 1.10 17.23
CA TRP A 477 -49.57 -0.19 16.82
C TRP A 477 -50.15 -0.39 15.40
N TRP A 478 -49.38 -0.06 14.37
CA TRP A 478 -48.96 -0.95 13.26
C TRP A 478 -48.03 -0.08 12.40
N LEU A 479 -46.83 -0.56 12.09
CA LEU A 479 -45.87 0.20 11.30
C LEU A 479 -46.03 -0.18 9.84
N TYR A 480 -46.49 0.77 9.03
CA TYR A 480 -46.42 0.65 7.57
C TYR A 480 -44.96 0.86 7.16
N THR A 481 -44.25 -0.23 6.87
CA THR A 481 -42.85 -0.15 6.45
C THR A 481 -42.77 -0.02 4.91
N PRO A 482 -41.80 0.74 4.36
CA PRO A 482 -41.60 0.82 2.91
C PRO A 482 -41.02 -0.45 2.23
N GLY A 483 -41.66 -1.60 2.37
CA GLY A 483 -41.24 -2.84 1.71
C GLY A 483 -42.24 -3.96 1.96
N ASP A 484 -42.64 -4.09 3.22
CA ASP A 484 -43.58 -5.07 3.72
C ASP A 484 -44.83 -4.41 4.35
N ASN A 485 -46.00 -4.94 4.00
CA ASN A 485 -47.30 -4.48 4.47
C ASN A 485 -47.89 -5.28 5.65
N CYS A 486 -47.18 -6.26 6.24
CA CYS A 486 -47.68 -7.05 7.37
C CYS A 486 -46.80 -7.27 8.61
N VAL A 487 -45.47 -7.10 8.54
CA VAL A 487 -44.47 -6.98 9.63
C VAL A 487 -44.28 -8.23 10.49
N ILE A 488 -45.37 -8.83 10.97
CA ILE A 488 -45.37 -9.98 11.90
C ILE A 488 -46.24 -11.14 11.40
N VAL A 489 -46.69 -11.10 10.14
CA VAL A 489 -47.56 -12.11 9.52
C VAL A 489 -47.17 -12.37 8.05
N ALA A 490 -46.20 -13.27 7.87
CA ALA A 490 -45.60 -13.58 6.59
C ALA A 490 -46.57 -13.74 5.41
N ASN A 491 -46.45 -12.85 4.43
CA ASN A 491 -47.32 -12.78 3.26
C ASN A 491 -46.55 -12.49 1.96
N PRO A 492 -45.76 -13.45 1.42
CA PRO A 492 -44.84 -13.22 0.29
C PRO A 492 -45.46 -12.83 -1.07
N ASP A 493 -46.77 -12.62 -1.13
CA ASP A 493 -47.46 -12.02 -2.28
C ASP A 493 -47.83 -10.54 -2.08
N GLN A 494 -47.65 -9.99 -0.87
CA GLN A 494 -47.83 -8.60 -0.48
C GLN A 494 -49.15 -8.04 -1.03
N ALA A 495 -50.20 -8.86 -0.90
CA ALA A 495 -51.55 -8.51 -1.32
C ALA A 495 -52.11 -7.42 -0.41
N ASP A 496 -52.70 -6.40 -1.02
CA ASP A 496 -53.36 -5.24 -0.40
C ASP A 496 -54.55 -4.94 -1.32
N THR A 497 -55.73 -5.39 -0.91
CA THR A 497 -56.90 -5.43 -1.79
C THR A 497 -57.68 -4.10 -1.84
N ASP A 498 -57.55 -3.23 -0.84
CA ASP A 498 -58.19 -1.90 -0.80
C ASP A 498 -57.25 -0.68 -1.03
N ASP A 499 -55.94 -0.92 -1.19
CA ASP A 499 -54.84 0.07 -1.31
C ASP A 499 -54.68 0.96 -0.03
N ASP A 500 -55.05 0.48 1.17
CA ASP A 500 -54.83 1.10 2.49
C ASP A 500 -53.33 1.15 2.88
N GLY A 501 -52.58 0.15 2.44
CA GLY A 501 -51.19 -0.10 2.79
C GLY A 501 -50.98 -1.26 3.77
N ARG A 502 -52.05 -1.93 4.24
CA ARG A 502 -52.00 -3.11 5.12
C ARG A 502 -52.28 -4.35 4.29
N GLY A 503 -51.57 -5.45 4.55
CA GLY A 503 -51.74 -6.64 3.72
C GLY A 503 -52.95 -7.51 4.10
N ASP A 504 -53.55 -8.17 3.11
CA ASP A 504 -54.67 -9.14 3.24
C ASP A 504 -54.38 -10.30 4.23
N ALA A 505 -53.12 -10.48 4.65
CA ALA A 505 -52.74 -11.51 5.63
C ALA A 505 -52.84 -11.03 7.09
N CYS A 506 -52.75 -9.72 7.30
CA CYS A 506 -52.73 -9.08 8.61
C CYS A 506 -53.84 -8.03 8.78
N ASP A 507 -54.68 -7.77 7.77
CA ASP A 507 -55.94 -7.04 7.93
C ASP A 507 -57.08 -7.93 8.50
N ASP A 508 -58.17 -7.28 8.89
CA ASP A 508 -59.43 -7.86 9.37
C ASP A 508 -60.61 -7.49 8.43
N ASP A 509 -60.40 -6.70 7.36
CA ASP A 509 -61.42 -6.08 6.46
C ASP A 509 -60.79 -5.86 5.06
N ASP A 510 -60.30 -6.93 4.41
CA ASP A 510 -59.35 -6.92 3.26
C ASP A 510 -59.76 -6.01 2.08
N ASP A 511 -61.05 -5.75 1.86
CA ASP A 511 -61.56 -4.90 0.76
C ASP A 511 -62.12 -3.53 1.19
N GLY A 512 -62.07 -3.21 2.48
CA GLY A 512 -62.44 -1.91 3.03
C GLY A 512 -63.93 -1.55 2.92
N ASP A 513 -64.83 -2.53 2.69
CA ASP A 513 -66.29 -2.33 2.70
C ASP A 513 -66.82 -1.93 4.11
N GLY A 514 -66.12 -2.35 5.17
CA GLY A 514 -66.50 -2.14 6.56
C GLY A 514 -67.17 -3.34 7.23
N VAL A 515 -66.99 -4.54 6.66
CA VAL A 515 -67.48 -5.83 7.17
C VAL A 515 -66.30 -6.78 7.26
N ALA A 516 -65.85 -7.02 8.49
CA ALA A 516 -64.68 -7.85 8.72
C ALA A 516 -64.80 -9.26 8.11
N ASP A 517 -63.72 -9.80 7.55
CA ASP A 517 -63.69 -11.03 6.72
C ASP A 517 -64.32 -12.25 7.42
N SER A 518 -64.22 -12.28 8.75
CA SER A 518 -64.81 -13.32 9.59
C SER A 518 -66.35 -13.33 9.61
N GLU A 519 -66.99 -12.24 9.20
CA GLU A 519 -68.44 -12.08 9.01
C GLU A 519 -68.85 -11.91 7.53
N ASP A 520 -67.89 -11.88 6.58
CA ASP A 520 -68.09 -11.65 5.14
C ASP A 520 -68.17 -12.96 4.30
N ASP A 521 -69.03 -13.01 3.28
CA ASP A 521 -69.15 -14.15 2.33
C ASP A 521 -68.19 -14.00 1.11
N TYR A 522 -67.62 -12.81 0.86
CA TYR A 522 -66.68 -12.44 -0.22
C TYR A 522 -65.63 -11.36 0.19
N PRO A 523 -64.69 -11.63 1.13
CA PRO A 523 -63.73 -10.64 1.67
C PRO A 523 -62.88 -9.80 0.68
N LEU A 524 -62.88 -10.10 -0.62
CA LEU A 524 -62.04 -9.45 -1.65
C LEU A 524 -62.90 -8.82 -2.78
N ASP A 525 -64.15 -8.41 -2.50
CA ASP A 525 -65.10 -7.86 -3.48
C ASP A 525 -66.00 -6.78 -2.83
N PRO A 526 -65.57 -5.49 -2.80
CA PRO A 526 -66.17 -4.42 -1.97
C PRO A 526 -67.53 -3.91 -2.49
N GLU A 527 -68.17 -4.68 -3.36
CA GLU A 527 -69.56 -4.51 -3.81
C GLU A 527 -70.49 -5.62 -3.26
N ASN A 528 -69.98 -6.62 -2.51
CA ASN A 528 -70.74 -7.78 -2.03
C ASN A 528 -70.29 -8.34 -0.65
N SER A 529 -70.93 -7.91 0.43
CA SER A 529 -70.86 -8.51 1.79
C SER A 529 -72.07 -9.41 2.16
#